data_AF-A0A329WQ57-F1
#
_entry.id   AF-A0A329WQ57-F1
#
_cell.length_a   1.000
_cell.length_b   1.000
_cell.length_c   1.000
_cell.angle_alpha   90.00
_cell.angle_beta   90.00
_cell.angle_gamma   90.00
#
_symmetry.space_group_name_H-M   'P 1'
#
loop_
_entity.id
_entity.type
_entity.pdbx_description
1 polymer ?
#
loop_
_entity_poly.entity_id
_entity_poly.type
_entity_poly.pdbx_seq_one_letter_code
_entity_poly.pdbx_strand_id
1 'polypeptide(L)'
;HKFNAEQQRAFMEAYGKLKQEAGDQEPILFIDGVHPTQGTKLAYGWMRKGQKTTVKTTGSRTRLNLMGALNLADISKTVVREYGRIDSYHIAEFFIALRETYPVSQKVHIILDGAGYHRSELVKDWAYVMNI
;
A
#
# COMPACT_ATOMS: atom_id res chain seq x y z
N HIS A 1 10.96 -14.39 -0.29
CA HIS A 1 11.69 -13.58 -1.30
C HIS A 1 13.16 -13.49 -0.91
N LYS A 2 14.08 -13.72 -1.85
CA LYS A 2 15.50 -13.40 -1.67
C LYS A 2 15.82 -12.13 -2.47
N PHE A 3 16.72 -11.33 -1.92
CA PHE A 3 17.29 -10.15 -2.57
C PHE A 3 17.95 -10.53 -3.90
N ASN A 4 17.71 -9.75 -4.95
CA ASN A 4 18.39 -9.86 -6.24
C ASN A 4 18.88 -8.47 -6.66
N ALA A 5 20.21 -8.28 -6.67
CA ALA A 5 20.84 -7.01 -6.98
C ALA A 5 20.59 -6.54 -8.43
N GLU A 6 20.51 -7.48 -9.38
CA GLU A 6 20.26 -7.15 -10.79
C GLU A 6 18.84 -6.63 -10.99
N GLN A 7 17.86 -7.30 -10.38
CA GLN A 7 16.46 -6.86 -10.42
C GLN A 7 16.28 -5.50 -9.74
N GLN A 8 16.97 -5.28 -8.61
CA GLN A 8 16.92 -3.98 -7.94
C GLN A 8 17.54 -2.87 -8.78
N ARG A 9 18.70 -3.12 -9.41
CA ARG A 9 19.34 -2.15 -10.30
C ARG A 9 18.45 -1.82 -11.49
N ALA A 10 17.88 -2.83 -12.15
CA ALA A 10 16.95 -2.63 -13.26
C ALA A 10 15.74 -1.79 -12.84
N PHE A 11 15.20 -2.03 -11.64
CA PHE A 11 14.12 -1.21 -11.09
C PHE A 11 14.56 0.23 -10.83
N MET A 12 15.75 0.46 -10.23
CA MET A 12 16.25 1.82 -9.98
C MET A 12 16.45 2.62 -11.27
N GLU A 13 16.97 1.98 -12.33
CA GLU A 13 17.13 2.60 -13.64
C GLU A 13 15.77 2.95 -14.26
N ALA A 14 14.81 2.01 -14.24
CA ALA A 14 13.46 2.24 -14.76
C ALA A 14 12.72 3.34 -13.99
N TYR A 15 12.80 3.33 -12.65
CA TYR A 15 12.18 4.35 -11.81
C TYR A 15 12.82 5.72 -12.01
N GLY A 16 14.15 5.79 -12.15
CA GLY A 16 14.86 7.04 -12.44
C GLY A 16 14.41 7.65 -13.76
N LYS A 17 14.28 6.83 -14.81
CA LYS A 17 13.76 7.26 -16.11
C LYS A 17 12.30 7.71 -16.03
N LEU A 18 11.44 6.92 -15.36
CA LEU A 18 10.04 7.27 -15.15
C LEU A 18 9.90 8.63 -14.46
N LYS A 19 10.68 8.88 -13.41
CA LYS A 19 10.66 10.16 -12.69
C LYS A 19 11.04 11.35 -13.58
N GLN A 20 11.97 11.15 -14.52
CA GLN A 20 12.35 12.20 -15.48
C GLN A 20 11.25 12.44 -16.52
N GLU A 21 10.62 11.38 -17.03
CA GLU A 21 9.57 11.46 -18.06
C GLU A 21 8.26 12.02 -17.51
N ALA A 22 7.85 11.60 -16.31
CA ALA A 22 6.62 12.04 -15.64
C ALA A 22 6.67 13.53 -15.24
N GLY A 23 7.85 14.03 -14.89
CA GLY A 23 8.03 15.40 -14.42
C GLY A 23 7.14 15.74 -13.22
N ASP A 24 6.72 17.01 -13.12
CA ASP A 24 5.85 17.49 -12.04
C ASP A 24 4.36 17.32 -12.35
N GLN A 25 4.02 16.89 -13.57
CA GLN A 25 2.66 16.85 -14.08
C GLN A 25 2.04 15.47 -13.97
N GLU A 26 2.81 14.39 -13.82
CA GLU A 26 2.29 13.03 -13.69
C GLU A 26 2.73 12.44 -12.33
N PRO A 27 1.83 12.28 -11.34
CA PRO A 27 2.18 11.79 -10.03
C PRO A 27 2.61 10.33 -10.09
N ILE A 28 3.63 10.00 -9.29
CA ILE A 28 4.07 8.63 -9.08
C ILE A 28 3.67 8.22 -7.65
N LEU A 29 2.83 7.20 -7.54
CA LEU A 29 2.25 6.73 -6.30
C LEU A 29 2.83 5.37 -5.91
N PHE A 30 3.19 5.22 -4.64
CA PHE A 30 3.53 3.94 -4.04
C PHE A 30 2.31 3.43 -3.29
N ILE A 31 1.81 2.25 -3.67
CA ILE A 31 0.60 1.68 -3.08
C ILE A 31 0.94 0.42 -2.30
N ASP A 32 0.39 0.30 -1.10
CA ASP A 32 0.53 -0.89 -0.26
C ASP A 32 -0.74 -1.17 0.54
N GLY A 33 -0.94 -2.44 0.86
CA GLY A 33 -2.03 -2.94 1.70
C GLY A 33 -1.51 -3.33 3.07
N VAL A 34 -2.03 -2.70 4.13
CA VAL A 34 -1.66 -3.02 5.51
C VAL A 34 -2.84 -3.61 6.27
N HIS A 35 -2.52 -4.50 7.20
CA HIS A 35 -3.48 -5.24 7.98
C HIS A 35 -3.31 -5.05 9.50
N PRO A 36 -3.63 -3.85 10.03
CA PRO A 36 -3.56 -3.60 11.46
C PRO A 36 -4.49 -4.55 12.22
N THR A 37 -4.01 -5.04 13.36
CA THR A 37 -4.78 -5.90 14.26
C THR A 37 -4.86 -5.24 15.61
N GLN A 38 -6.06 -5.22 16.19
CA GLN A 38 -6.26 -4.78 17.56
C GLN A 38 -5.94 -5.95 18.50
N GLY A 39 -4.72 -5.97 19.05
CA GLY A 39 -4.30 -7.00 19.98
C GLY A 39 -3.26 -6.49 20.96
N THR A 40 -3.34 -6.97 22.21
CA THR A 40 -2.32 -6.70 23.23
C THR A 40 -1.00 -7.35 22.81
N LYS A 41 0.00 -6.54 22.48
CA LYS A 41 1.39 -7.01 22.33
C LYS A 41 2.08 -6.95 23.68
N LEU A 42 2.63 -8.07 24.14
CA LEU A 42 3.46 -8.10 25.34
C LEU A 42 4.79 -7.40 25.05
N ALA A 43 5.18 -6.49 25.93
CA ALA A 43 6.45 -5.78 25.89
C ALA A 43 7.18 -5.93 27.24
N TYR A 44 8.36 -5.34 27.35
CA TYR A 44 9.10 -5.31 28.61
C TYR A 44 8.35 -4.48 29.65
N GLY A 45 8.32 -4.99 30.89
CA GLY A 45 7.72 -4.33 32.03
C GLY A 45 8.40 -4.74 33.33
N TRP A 46 8.37 -3.86 34.31
CA TRP A 46 8.90 -4.13 35.64
C TRP A 46 7.90 -4.98 36.42
N MET A 47 8.22 -6.25 36.62
CA MET A 47 7.42 -7.19 37.38
C MET A 47 8.19 -7.63 38.62
N ARG A 48 7.47 -7.86 39.73
CA ARG A 48 8.09 -8.33 40.97
C ARG A 48 8.66 -9.73 40.77
N LYS A 49 9.93 -9.91 41.16
CA LYS A 49 10.61 -11.20 41.11
C LYS A 49 9.86 -12.22 41.99
N GLY A 50 9.60 -13.41 41.43
CA GLY A 50 8.87 -14.48 42.12
C GLY A 50 7.35 -14.40 42.06
N GLN A 51 6.77 -13.35 41.46
CA GLN A 51 5.32 -13.19 41.32
C GLN A 51 4.86 -13.39 39.88
N LYS A 52 3.86 -14.26 39.66
CA LYS A 52 3.19 -14.37 38.37
C LYS A 52 2.35 -13.11 38.13
N THR A 53 2.59 -12.44 37.02
CA THR A 53 1.82 -11.27 36.59
C THR A 53 0.93 -11.67 35.42
N THR A 54 -0.39 -11.49 35.57
CA THR A 54 -1.35 -11.76 34.49
C THR A 54 -1.55 -10.50 33.67
N VAL A 55 -1.40 -10.60 32.36
CA VAL A 55 -1.70 -9.51 31.43
C VAL A 55 -3.03 -9.82 30.75
N LYS A 56 -3.99 -8.90 30.85
CA LYS A 56 -5.25 -9.01 30.12
C LYS A 56 -4.98 -8.85 28.63
N THR A 57 -5.39 -9.85 27.86
CA THR A 57 -5.41 -9.77 26.40
C THR A 57 -6.84 -9.57 25.93
N THR A 58 -7.02 -8.78 24.87
CA THR A 58 -8.30 -8.70 24.18
C THR A 58 -8.49 -9.97 23.32
N GLY A 59 -9.59 -10.69 23.52
CA GLY A 59 -9.94 -11.87 22.71
C GLY A 59 -10.44 -11.53 21.30
N SER A 60 -10.75 -10.26 21.05
CA SER A 60 -11.15 -9.75 19.73
C SER A 60 -9.97 -9.78 18.77
N ARG A 61 -10.16 -10.38 17.59
CA ARG A 61 -9.21 -10.37 16.47
C ARG A 61 -9.69 -9.44 15.35
N THR A 62 -10.23 -8.28 15.69
CA THR A 62 -10.62 -7.29 14.69
C THR A 62 -9.37 -6.87 13.90
N ARG A 63 -9.41 -7.17 12.60
CA ARG A 63 -8.37 -6.82 11.62
C ARG A 63 -8.98 -5.77 10.70
N LEU A 64 -8.27 -4.65 10.55
CA LEU A 64 -8.58 -3.67 9.51
C LEU A 64 -7.82 -4.04 8.25
N ASN A 65 -8.37 -3.74 7.07
CA ASN A 65 -7.62 -3.82 5.83
C ASN A 65 -7.59 -2.43 5.22
N LEU A 66 -6.42 -1.80 5.26
CA LEU A 66 -6.21 -0.46 4.76
C LEU A 66 -5.39 -0.55 3.48
N MET A 67 -5.84 0.13 2.43
CA MET A 67 -5.06 0.38 1.23
C MET A 67 -4.62 1.84 1.23
N GLY A 68 -3.34 2.09 1.01
CA GLY A 68 -2.77 3.42 1.02
C GLY A 68 -1.98 3.71 -0.25
N ALA A 69 -2.07 4.93 -0.77
CA ALA A 69 -1.27 5.45 -1.86
C ALA A 69 -0.50 6.68 -1.40
N LEU A 70 0.83 6.62 -1.48
CA LEU A 70 1.73 7.69 -1.08
C LEU A 70 2.35 8.36 -2.32
N ASN A 71 2.15 9.68 -2.44
CA ASN A 71 2.91 10.50 -3.37
C ASN A 71 4.13 11.09 -2.66
N LEU A 72 5.33 10.72 -3.08
CA LEU A 72 6.57 11.23 -2.48
C LEU A 72 6.84 12.71 -2.81
N ALA A 73 6.26 13.23 -3.90
CA ALA A 73 6.39 14.65 -4.26
C ALA A 73 5.41 15.54 -3.46
N ASP A 74 4.30 14.97 -2.97
CA ASP A 74 3.30 15.69 -2.18
C ASP A 74 2.61 14.74 -1.20
N ILE A 75 3.18 14.64 0.00
CA ILE A 75 2.69 13.75 1.07
C ILE A 75 1.27 14.13 1.51
N SER A 76 0.86 15.39 1.35
CA SER A 76 -0.48 15.87 1.75
C SER A 76 -1.61 15.23 0.93
N LYS A 77 -1.29 14.69 -0.26
CA LYS A 77 -2.23 14.01 -1.15
C LYS A 77 -2.30 12.50 -0.96
N THR A 78 -1.78 11.99 0.16
CA THR A 78 -1.88 10.56 0.50
C THR A 78 -3.35 10.12 0.55
N VAL A 79 -3.69 9.05 -0.16
CA VAL A 79 -5.04 8.47 -0.18
C VAL A 79 -5.04 7.19 0.65
N VAL A 80 -5.98 7.06 1.58
CA VAL A 80 -6.19 5.84 2.37
C VAL A 80 -7.66 5.45 2.33
N ARG A 81 -7.93 4.15 2.15
CA ARG A 81 -9.28 3.57 2.21
C ARG A 81 -9.26 2.29 3.01
N GLU A 82 -10.35 2.03 3.73
CA GLU A 82 -10.58 0.78 4.44
C GLU A 82 -11.51 -0.11 3.62
N TYR A 83 -11.18 -1.41 3.56
CA TYR A 83 -11.95 -2.42 2.85
C TYR A 83 -12.18 -3.65 3.73
N GLY A 84 -13.23 -4.42 3.42
CA GLY A 84 -13.51 -5.68 4.09
C GLY A 84 -12.45 -6.77 3.82
N ARG A 85 -11.74 -6.67 2.69
CA ARG A 85 -10.58 -7.49 2.30
C ARG A 85 -9.74 -6.74 1.27
N ILE A 86 -8.57 -7.27 0.93
CA ILE A 86 -7.73 -6.75 -0.16
C ILE A 86 -7.58 -7.87 -1.18
N ASP A 87 -8.18 -7.69 -2.35
CA ASP A 87 -8.06 -8.54 -3.52
C ASP A 87 -8.08 -7.67 -4.79
N SER A 88 -8.08 -8.30 -5.97
CA SER A 88 -8.08 -7.59 -7.26
C SER A 88 -9.26 -6.63 -7.44
N TYR A 89 -10.43 -6.95 -6.90
CA TYR A 89 -11.60 -6.07 -7.00
C TYR A 89 -11.41 -4.80 -6.18
N HIS A 90 -10.94 -4.94 -4.94
CA HIS A 90 -10.73 -3.79 -4.05
C HIS A 90 -9.59 -2.88 -4.53
N ILE A 91 -8.61 -3.41 -5.29
CA ILE A 91 -7.60 -2.57 -5.96
C ILE A 91 -8.22 -1.73 -7.07
N ALA A 92 -9.08 -2.33 -7.90
CA ALA A 92 -9.79 -1.58 -8.94
C ALA A 92 -10.70 -0.50 -8.32
N GLU A 93 -11.39 -0.82 -7.23
CA GLU A 93 -12.16 0.15 -6.45
C GLU A 93 -11.26 1.25 -5.86
N PHE A 94 -10.05 0.90 -5.40
CA PHE A 94 -9.10 1.89 -4.91
C PHE A 94 -8.60 2.83 -6.00
N PHE A 95 -8.44 2.36 -7.24
CA PHE A 95 -8.12 3.23 -8.37
C PHE A 95 -9.19 4.29 -8.61
N ILE A 96 -10.46 3.96 -8.42
CA ILE A 96 -11.56 4.94 -8.46
C ILE A 96 -11.37 5.98 -7.35
N ALA A 97 -11.07 5.55 -6.13
CA ALA A 97 -10.82 6.46 -5.01
C ALA A 97 -9.61 7.39 -5.24
N LEU A 98 -8.57 6.93 -5.95
CA LEU A 98 -7.45 7.80 -6.33
C LEU A 98 -7.91 8.97 -7.20
N ARG A 99 -8.95 8.79 -8.03
CA ARG A 99 -9.46 9.82 -8.93
C ARG A 99 -10.23 10.94 -8.24
N GLU A 100 -10.59 10.77 -6.98
CA GLU A 100 -11.10 11.86 -6.14
C GLU A 100 -10.00 12.89 -5.80
N THR A 101 -8.73 12.46 -5.80
CA THR A 101 -7.57 13.30 -5.49
C THR A 101 -6.75 13.66 -6.75
N TYR A 102 -6.64 12.73 -7.70
CA TYR A 102 -5.84 12.83 -8.93
C TYR A 102 -6.75 12.73 -10.16
N PRO A 103 -7.15 13.86 -10.79
CA PRO A 103 -8.10 13.86 -11.89
C PRO A 103 -7.72 12.90 -13.03
N VAL A 104 -8.70 12.24 -13.66
CA VAL A 104 -8.45 11.24 -14.72
C VAL A 104 -7.72 11.81 -15.95
N SER A 105 -7.81 13.13 -16.17
CA SER A 105 -7.06 13.84 -17.21
C SER A 105 -5.54 13.81 -17.00
N GLN A 106 -5.10 13.47 -15.79
CA GLN A 106 -3.71 13.34 -15.40
C GLN A 106 -3.34 11.86 -15.33
N LYS A 107 -2.28 11.46 -16.06
CA LYS A 107 -1.74 10.11 -15.96
C LYS A 107 -1.10 9.92 -14.59
N VAL A 108 -1.42 8.80 -13.92
CA VAL A 108 -0.91 8.47 -12.59
C VAL A 108 -0.07 7.21 -12.71
N HIS A 109 1.19 7.25 -12.33
CA HIS A 109 2.04 6.05 -12.35
C HIS A 109 1.98 5.36 -11.00
N ILE A 110 1.80 4.04 -10.99
CA ILE A 110 1.69 3.28 -9.74
C ILE A 110 2.84 2.28 -9.61
N ILE A 111 3.43 2.26 -8.42
CA ILE A 111 4.44 1.29 -8.00
C ILE A 111 3.82 0.36 -6.94
N LEU A 112 3.83 -0.94 -7.24
CA LEU A 112 3.22 -2.02 -6.46
C LEU A 112 4.25 -3.10 -6.15
N ASP A 113 3.95 -3.97 -5.19
CA ASP A 113 4.66 -5.23 -5.04
C ASP A 113 4.23 -6.27 -6.12
N GLY A 114 4.90 -7.42 -6.12
CA GLY A 114 4.66 -8.49 -7.11
C GLY A 114 3.48 -9.42 -6.79
N ALA A 115 2.58 -9.08 -5.84
CA ALA A 115 1.53 -10.01 -5.41
C ALA A 115 0.61 -10.41 -6.57
N GLY A 116 0.11 -11.66 -6.54
CA GLY A 116 -0.64 -12.24 -7.66
C GLY A 116 -1.88 -11.44 -8.05
N TYR A 117 -2.60 -10.89 -7.07
CA TYR A 117 -3.82 -10.13 -7.29
C TYR A 117 -3.57 -8.77 -7.98
N HIS A 118 -2.40 -8.15 -7.81
CA HIS A 118 -2.01 -6.93 -8.53
C HIS A 118 -1.81 -7.17 -10.02
N ARG A 119 -1.51 -8.41 -10.42
CA ARG A 119 -1.23 -8.78 -11.82
C ARG A 119 -2.44 -9.37 -12.55
N SER A 120 -3.60 -9.38 -11.90
CA SER A 120 -4.85 -9.85 -12.50
C SER A 120 -5.25 -8.99 -13.72
N GLU A 121 -5.99 -9.60 -14.64
CA GLU A 121 -6.53 -8.91 -15.83
C GLU A 121 -7.44 -7.75 -15.42
N LEU A 122 -8.33 -7.97 -14.45
CA LEU A 122 -9.20 -6.94 -13.88
C LEU A 122 -8.42 -5.68 -13.47
N VAL A 123 -7.32 -5.83 -12.72
CA VAL A 123 -6.53 -4.68 -12.26
C VAL A 123 -5.88 -3.95 -13.44
N LYS A 124 -5.43 -4.67 -14.47
CA LYS A 124 -4.85 -4.07 -15.69
C LYS A 124 -5.90 -3.30 -16.50
N ASP A 125 -7.09 -3.86 -16.66
CA ASP A 125 -8.18 -3.23 -17.40
C ASP A 125 -8.61 -1.93 -16.71
N TRP A 126 -8.78 -1.97 -15.39
CA TRP A 126 -9.11 -0.78 -14.62
C TRP A 126 -7.98 0.24 -14.61
N ALA A 127 -6.71 -0.18 -14.58
CA ALA A 127 -5.59 0.74 -14.74
C ALA A 127 -5.68 1.50 -16.06
N TYR A 128 -5.90 0.78 -17.17
CA TYR A 128 -6.07 1.38 -18.49
C TYR A 128 -7.26 2.36 -18.53
N VAL A 129 -8.44 1.93 -18.09
CA VAL A 129 -9.67 2.76 -18.07
C VAL A 129 -9.48 4.01 -17.21
N MET A 130 -8.74 3.88 -16.10
CA MET A 130 -8.50 4.97 -15.18
C MET A 130 -7.28 5.82 -15.53
N ASN A 131 -6.59 5.62 -16.66
CA ASN A 131 -5.36 6.35 -17.01
C ASN A 131 -4.24 6.22 -15.94
N ILE A 132 -4.04 4.99 -15.46
CA ILE A 132 -3.02 4.54 -14.51
C ILE A 132 -1.97 3.68 -15.23
#